data_AF-E6JYW1-F1
#
_entry.id   AF-E6JYW1-F1
#
_cell.length_a   1.000
_cell.length_b   1.000
_cell.length_c   1.000
_cell.angle_alpha   90.00
_cell.angle_beta   90.00
_cell.angle_gamma   90.00
#
_symmetry.space_group_name_H-M   'P 1'
#
loop_
_entity.id
_entity.type
_entity.pdbx_description
1 polymer ?
#
loop_
_entity_poly.entity_id
_entity_poly.type
_entity_poly.pdbx_seq_one_letter_code
_entity_poly.pdbx_strand_id
1 'polypeptide(L)'
;MMERRNWQNETEADMRLKEKDRVKERVSYPQPQPARREEDERQMRAIRQAIRSDRRELGLVESDCRWFAEPIAHMHDFLESSVEEIDPLTLRDCLILIVAITDIRAVRDSIICMCIKSLDIRQGQVIACKPQTKESTQLVCACLNPAFNDIRAPRRTKQGQRLFVLLRAWENCVGEAYRAQLNATLAYIAWWLGYPHLSVSYAKISLGLNEDCALASIVKQAVEWQAMPAWYRERERRQRESICRTSSE
;
A
#
# COMPACT_ATOMS: atom_id res chain seq x y z
N MET A 1 -9.98 30.12 15.13
CA MET A 1 -11.19 29.73 14.38
C MET A 1 -10.89 28.74 13.22
N MET A 2 -9.63 28.64 12.76
CA MET A 2 -9.18 27.70 11.71
C MET A 2 -9.06 26.24 12.18
N GLU A 3 -8.70 26.00 13.44
CA GLU A 3 -8.48 24.64 14.00
C GLU A 3 -9.77 23.82 14.15
N ARG A 4 -10.93 24.46 14.42
CA ARG A 4 -12.22 23.76 14.52
C ARG A 4 -12.76 23.29 13.16
N ARG A 5 -12.46 24.02 12.08
CA ARG A 5 -12.81 23.59 10.71
C ARG A 5 -11.97 22.40 10.26
N ASN A 6 -10.72 22.29 10.71
CA ASN A 6 -9.86 21.14 10.42
C ASN A 6 -10.38 19.86 11.09
N TRP A 7 -10.79 19.92 12.36
CA TRP A 7 -11.38 18.78 13.06
C TRP A 7 -12.71 18.30 12.45
N GLN A 8 -13.54 19.21 11.96
CA GLN A 8 -14.78 18.85 11.26
C GLN A 8 -14.50 18.15 9.92
N ASN A 9 -13.48 18.60 9.17
CA ASN A 9 -13.03 17.94 7.95
C ASN A 9 -12.33 16.58 8.21
N GLU A 10 -11.60 16.45 9.32
CA GLU A 10 -10.98 15.20 9.81
C GLU A 10 -12.02 14.15 10.14
N THR A 11 -13.09 14.56 10.85
CA THR A 11 -14.21 13.69 11.18
C THR A 11 -15.03 13.35 9.93
N GLU A 12 -15.21 14.28 8.99
CA GLU A 12 -15.87 14.02 7.70
C GLU A 12 -15.08 13.09 6.77
N ALA A 13 -13.75 13.13 6.76
CA ALA A 13 -12.93 12.24 5.92
C ALA A 13 -12.91 10.81 6.50
N ASP A 14 -12.76 10.69 7.82
CA ASP A 14 -12.85 9.42 8.53
C ASP A 14 -14.29 8.88 8.51
N MET A 15 -15.31 9.77 8.55
CA MET A 15 -16.71 9.40 8.31
C MET A 15 -16.98 9.02 6.85
N ARG A 16 -16.43 9.70 5.83
CA ARG A 16 -16.63 9.29 4.42
C ARG A 16 -15.97 7.97 4.07
N LEU A 17 -14.88 7.62 4.76
CA LEU A 17 -14.30 6.28 4.71
C LEU A 17 -15.21 5.29 5.46
N LYS A 18 -15.61 5.57 6.71
CA LYS A 18 -16.54 4.73 7.49
C LYS A 18 -17.96 4.59 6.91
N GLU A 19 -18.43 5.57 6.16
CA GLU A 19 -19.77 5.63 5.57
C GLU A 19 -19.78 4.94 4.20
N LYS A 20 -18.63 4.92 3.50
CA LYS A 20 -18.37 3.95 2.43
C LYS A 20 -18.19 2.52 2.99
N ASP A 21 -17.54 2.36 4.13
CA ASP A 21 -17.42 1.06 4.84
C ASP A 21 -18.80 0.55 5.31
N ARG A 22 -19.78 1.44 5.55
CA ARG A 22 -21.16 1.10 5.94
C ARG A 22 -22.04 0.65 4.78
N VAL A 23 -21.68 0.97 3.53
CA VAL A 23 -22.30 0.36 2.35
C VAL A 23 -21.70 -1.03 2.18
N LYS A 24 -22.07 -1.95 3.08
CA LYS A 24 -21.83 -3.41 3.06
C LYS A 24 -20.89 -3.85 1.94
N GLU A 25 -19.58 -3.61 2.08
CA GLU A 25 -18.60 -4.35 1.29
C GLU A 25 -18.75 -5.80 1.74
N ARG A 26 -19.31 -6.64 0.88
CA ARG A 26 -19.06 -8.08 0.96
C ARG A 26 -17.60 -8.26 0.62
N VAL A 27 -16.74 -8.09 1.62
CA VAL A 27 -15.32 -8.30 1.48
C VAL A 27 -15.12 -9.81 1.24
N SER A 28 -14.81 -10.20 -0.01
CA SER A 28 -14.78 -11.61 -0.43
C SER A 28 -13.42 -12.29 -0.17
N TYR A 29 -12.40 -11.56 0.25
CA TYR A 29 -11.08 -12.09 0.53
C TYR A 29 -10.96 -12.57 1.98
N PRO A 30 -10.00 -13.48 2.29
CA PRO A 30 -9.82 -14.03 3.63
C PRO A 30 -9.64 -12.93 4.68
N GLN A 31 -10.64 -12.78 5.54
CA GLN A 31 -10.55 -11.86 6.67
C GLN A 31 -9.64 -12.45 7.74
N PRO A 32 -8.58 -11.74 8.16
CA PRO A 32 -7.80 -12.18 9.29
C PRO A 32 -8.67 -12.19 10.54
N GLN A 33 -8.45 -13.19 11.40
CA GLN A 33 -9.20 -13.35 12.64
C GLN A 33 -8.26 -13.06 13.81
N PRO A 34 -8.56 -12.08 14.69
CA PRO A 34 -7.70 -11.77 15.84
C PRO A 34 -7.41 -13.00 16.72
N ALA A 35 -8.38 -13.92 16.86
CA ALA A 35 -8.23 -15.17 17.59
C ALA A 35 -7.19 -16.13 16.99
N ARG A 36 -6.88 -16.00 15.69
CA ARG A 36 -5.90 -16.83 14.98
C ARG A 36 -4.51 -16.21 14.91
N ARG A 37 -4.32 -15.01 15.45
CA ARG A 37 -3.05 -14.26 15.38
C ARG A 37 -1.84 -15.11 15.73
N GLU A 38 -1.88 -15.87 16.82
CA GLU A 38 -0.74 -16.68 17.24
C GLU A 38 -0.38 -17.79 16.23
N GLU A 39 -1.39 -18.43 15.65
CA GLU A 39 -1.22 -19.46 14.63
C GLU A 39 -0.71 -18.86 13.32
N ASP A 40 -1.32 -17.77 12.88
CA ASP A 40 -0.91 -17.08 11.66
C ASP A 40 0.53 -16.53 11.83
N GLU A 41 0.91 -16.06 13.01
CA GLU A 41 2.29 -15.67 13.31
C GLU A 41 3.27 -16.86 13.33
N ARG A 42 2.87 -18.04 13.81
CA ARG A 42 3.69 -19.26 13.69
C ARG A 42 3.91 -19.61 12.22
N GLN A 43 2.86 -19.55 11.40
CA GLN A 43 2.95 -19.81 9.97
C GLN A 43 3.84 -18.78 9.26
N MET A 44 3.69 -17.48 9.58
CA MET A 44 4.55 -16.43 9.03
C MET A 44 6.03 -16.64 9.39
N ARG A 45 6.33 -17.05 10.63
CA ARG A 45 7.72 -17.39 11.02
C ARG A 45 8.26 -18.59 10.23
N ALA A 46 7.45 -19.63 10.02
CA ALA A 46 7.84 -20.79 9.23
C ALA A 46 8.08 -20.42 7.76
N ILE A 47 7.18 -19.63 7.15
CA ILE A 47 7.32 -19.11 5.79
C ILE A 47 8.63 -18.30 5.66
N ARG A 48 8.88 -17.39 6.60
CA ARG A 48 10.11 -16.58 6.64
C ARG A 48 11.38 -17.44 6.68
N GLN A 49 11.38 -18.51 7.48
CA GLN A 49 12.51 -19.44 7.57
C GLN A 49 12.67 -20.24 6.28
N ALA A 50 11.58 -20.70 5.67
CA ALA A 50 11.60 -21.45 4.43
C ALA A 50 12.14 -20.61 3.26
N ILE A 51 11.67 -19.36 3.10
CA ILE A 51 12.20 -18.41 2.10
C ILE A 51 13.71 -18.24 2.29
N ARG A 52 14.18 -18.08 3.53
CA ARG A 52 15.61 -17.93 3.82
C ARG A 52 16.42 -19.19 3.49
N SER A 53 15.86 -20.38 3.68
CA SER A 53 16.54 -21.63 3.29
C SER A 53 16.62 -21.75 1.79
N ASP A 54 15.51 -21.57 1.09
CA ASP A 54 15.46 -21.64 -0.37
C ASP A 54 16.40 -20.62 -1.01
N ARG A 55 16.53 -19.40 -0.46
CA ARG A 55 17.50 -18.42 -0.96
C ARG A 55 18.96 -18.85 -0.79
N ARG A 56 19.29 -19.64 0.24
CA ARG A 56 20.64 -20.19 0.43
C ARG A 56 20.91 -21.34 -0.54
N GLU A 57 19.89 -22.12 -0.88
CA GLU A 57 20.01 -23.33 -1.71
C GLU A 57 19.91 -23.02 -3.21
N LEU A 58 18.93 -22.20 -3.61
CA LEU A 58 18.58 -21.90 -5.01
C LEU A 58 19.10 -20.53 -5.49
N GLY A 59 19.57 -19.69 -4.55
CA GLY A 59 19.87 -18.29 -4.83
C GLY A 59 18.62 -17.38 -4.83
N LEU A 60 18.85 -16.07 -4.88
CA LEU A 60 17.80 -15.06 -4.66
C LEU A 60 16.68 -15.12 -5.71
N VAL A 61 17.03 -15.11 -7.01
CA VAL A 61 16.04 -14.98 -8.08
C VAL A 61 15.14 -16.20 -8.17
N GLU A 62 15.72 -17.39 -8.14
CA GLU A 62 14.96 -18.63 -8.28
C GLU A 62 14.05 -18.85 -7.06
N SER A 63 14.56 -18.61 -5.85
CA SER A 63 13.75 -18.62 -4.63
C SER A 63 12.62 -17.59 -4.68
N ASP A 64 12.90 -16.35 -5.05
CA ASP A 64 11.89 -15.29 -5.08
C ASP A 64 10.82 -15.56 -6.14
N CYS A 65 11.19 -16.08 -7.31
CA CYS A 65 10.23 -16.55 -8.31
C CYS A 65 9.36 -17.68 -7.75
N ARG A 66 9.96 -18.67 -7.06
CA ARG A 66 9.23 -19.79 -6.45
C ARG A 66 8.21 -19.33 -5.40
N TRP A 67 8.57 -18.34 -4.59
CA TRP A 67 7.73 -17.89 -3.47
C TRP A 67 6.74 -16.79 -3.85
N PHE A 68 7.06 -15.91 -4.79
CA PHE A 68 6.29 -14.68 -5.00
C PHE A 68 5.62 -14.57 -6.36
N ALA A 69 5.97 -15.40 -7.36
CA ALA A 69 5.37 -15.26 -8.69
C ALA A 69 3.85 -15.43 -8.66
N GLU A 70 3.35 -16.48 -8.00
CA GLU A 70 1.93 -16.77 -7.88
C GLU A 70 1.21 -15.78 -6.93
N PRO A 71 1.69 -15.48 -5.70
CA PRO A 71 1.08 -14.45 -4.86
C PRO A 71 1.02 -13.06 -5.51
N ILE A 72 2.01 -12.69 -6.33
CA ILE A 72 1.98 -11.43 -7.09
C ILE A 72 0.92 -11.47 -8.20
N ALA A 73 0.75 -12.61 -8.88
CA ALA A 73 -0.32 -12.78 -9.87
C ALA A 73 -1.71 -12.67 -9.20
N HIS A 74 -1.93 -13.35 -8.08
CA HIS A 74 -3.19 -13.23 -7.33
C HIS A 74 -3.42 -11.82 -6.79
N MET A 75 -2.38 -11.13 -6.33
CA MET A 75 -2.49 -9.72 -5.93
C MET A 75 -2.84 -8.82 -7.11
N HIS A 76 -2.23 -9.02 -8.28
CA HIS A 76 -2.59 -8.30 -9.50
C HIS A 76 -4.07 -8.50 -9.82
N ASP A 77 -4.51 -9.76 -9.89
CA ASP A 77 -5.90 -10.09 -10.23
C ASP A 77 -6.87 -9.54 -9.19
N PHE A 78 -6.51 -9.55 -7.91
CA PHE A 78 -7.29 -8.91 -6.85
C PHE A 78 -7.43 -7.39 -7.05
N LEU A 79 -6.38 -6.72 -7.52
CA LEU A 79 -6.44 -5.28 -7.80
C LEU A 79 -7.26 -4.98 -9.06
N GLU A 80 -7.24 -5.85 -10.06
CA GLU A 80 -8.01 -5.65 -11.30
C GLU A 80 -9.46 -6.13 -11.19
N SER A 81 -9.78 -7.05 -10.27
CA SER A 81 -11.11 -7.65 -10.15
C SER A 81 -12.17 -6.66 -9.62
N SER A 82 -13.41 -6.95 -9.97
CA SER A 82 -14.58 -6.31 -9.37
C SER A 82 -14.91 -6.94 -8.00
N VAL A 83 -15.60 -6.20 -7.12
CA VAL A 83 -16.00 -6.67 -5.77
C VAL A 83 -16.99 -7.86 -5.83
N GLU A 84 -17.57 -8.13 -7.01
CA GLU A 84 -18.56 -9.18 -7.23
C GLU A 84 -17.93 -10.53 -7.63
N GLU A 85 -16.63 -10.54 -7.93
CA GLU A 85 -15.88 -11.75 -8.29
C GLU A 85 -15.35 -12.49 -7.05
N ILE A 86 -15.14 -13.80 -7.19
CA ILE A 86 -14.45 -14.60 -6.17
C ILE A 86 -13.02 -14.04 -6.06
N ASP A 87 -12.66 -13.54 -4.88
CA ASP A 87 -11.34 -12.94 -4.69
C ASP A 87 -10.23 -14.00 -4.89
N PRO A 88 -9.19 -13.70 -5.68
CA PRO A 88 -8.14 -14.65 -6.03
C PRO A 88 -7.11 -14.88 -4.90
N LEU A 89 -7.12 -14.03 -3.87
CA LEU A 89 -6.18 -14.13 -2.75
C LEU A 89 -6.61 -15.21 -1.77
N THR A 90 -5.74 -16.20 -1.56
CA THR A 90 -5.90 -17.19 -0.49
C THR A 90 -5.33 -16.67 0.83
N LEU A 91 -5.68 -17.33 1.95
CA LEU A 91 -5.08 -17.01 3.25
C LEU A 91 -3.55 -17.17 3.18
N ARG A 92 -3.08 -18.21 2.49
CA ARG A 92 -1.65 -18.48 2.32
C ARG A 92 -0.96 -17.35 1.55
N ASP A 93 -1.59 -16.82 0.50
CA ASP A 93 -1.07 -15.66 -0.25
C ASP A 93 -0.93 -14.45 0.67
N CYS A 94 -1.96 -14.13 1.45
CA CYS A 94 -1.91 -13.02 2.40
C CYS A 94 -0.74 -13.17 3.39
N LEU A 95 -0.54 -14.36 3.98
CA LEU A 95 0.56 -14.60 4.91
C LEU A 95 1.94 -14.47 4.23
N ILE A 96 2.10 -15.00 3.01
CA ILE A 96 3.34 -14.86 2.24
C ILE A 96 3.60 -13.38 1.92
N LEU A 97 2.58 -12.65 1.47
CA LEU A 97 2.69 -11.25 1.09
C LEU A 97 3.00 -10.35 2.29
N ILE A 98 2.43 -10.61 3.47
CA ILE A 98 2.75 -9.87 4.70
C ILE A 98 4.21 -10.09 5.11
N VAL A 99 4.67 -11.35 5.08
CA VAL A 99 6.09 -11.67 5.32
C VAL A 99 6.97 -10.95 4.30
N ALA A 100 6.61 -10.99 3.02
CA ALA A 100 7.39 -10.40 1.94
C ALA A 100 7.40 -8.87 1.96
N ILE A 101 6.27 -8.21 2.26
CA ILE A 101 6.20 -6.76 2.49
C ILE A 101 7.16 -6.33 3.60
N THR A 102 7.27 -7.17 4.64
CA THR A 102 8.11 -6.88 5.80
C THR A 102 9.60 -7.06 5.50
N ASP A 103 9.96 -8.16 4.84
CA ASP A 103 11.35 -8.59 4.72
C ASP A 103 12.00 -8.25 3.36
N ILE A 104 11.19 -7.98 2.33
CA ILE A 104 11.62 -7.98 0.93
C ILE A 104 11.06 -6.74 0.25
N ARG A 105 11.87 -5.66 0.27
CA ARG A 105 11.50 -4.35 -0.29
C ARG A 105 10.96 -4.44 -1.72
N ALA A 106 11.55 -5.29 -2.56
CA ALA A 106 11.13 -5.49 -3.95
C ALA A 106 9.66 -5.94 -4.08
N VAL A 107 9.21 -6.84 -3.21
CA VAL A 107 7.81 -7.32 -3.21
C VAL A 107 6.86 -6.20 -2.79
N ARG A 108 7.20 -5.48 -1.70
CA ARG A 108 6.43 -4.29 -1.27
C ARG A 108 6.33 -3.25 -2.39
N ASP A 109 7.46 -2.92 -3.01
CA ASP A 109 7.53 -1.89 -4.05
C ASP A 109 6.78 -2.34 -5.31
N SER A 110 6.77 -3.63 -5.64
CA SER A 110 5.92 -4.21 -6.71
C SER A 110 4.43 -4.01 -6.43
N ILE A 111 3.96 -4.33 -5.22
CA ILE A 111 2.55 -4.16 -4.82
C ILE A 111 2.16 -2.67 -4.87
N ILE A 112 3.02 -1.78 -4.39
CA ILE A 112 2.81 -0.33 -4.50
C ILE A 112 2.74 0.10 -5.97
N CYS A 113 3.63 -0.39 -6.83
CA CYS A 113 3.63 -0.05 -8.25
C CYS A 113 2.35 -0.51 -8.96
N MET A 114 1.90 -1.74 -8.71
CA MET A 114 0.61 -2.25 -9.22
C MET A 114 -0.57 -1.42 -8.70
N CYS A 115 -0.50 -0.91 -7.48
CA CYS A 115 -1.53 -0.04 -6.91
C CYS A 115 -1.63 1.33 -7.63
N ILE A 116 -0.50 1.94 -8.00
CA ILE A 116 -0.48 3.31 -8.54
C ILE A 116 -0.46 3.38 -10.08
N LYS A 117 -0.01 2.31 -10.75
CA LYS A 117 0.06 2.20 -12.21
C LYS A 117 -0.45 0.83 -12.67
N SER A 118 -1.08 0.80 -13.85
CA SER A 118 -1.47 -0.45 -14.49
C SER A 118 -0.21 -1.13 -15.01
N LEU A 119 0.13 -2.23 -14.36
CA LEU A 119 1.20 -3.14 -14.72
C LEU A 119 0.57 -4.47 -15.10
N ASP A 120 1.13 -5.17 -16.06
CA ASP A 120 0.79 -6.58 -16.26
C ASP A 120 1.43 -7.47 -15.18
N ILE A 121 0.96 -8.70 -15.06
CA ILE A 121 1.45 -9.70 -14.10
C ILE A 121 2.97 -9.87 -14.21
N ARG A 122 3.51 -9.95 -15.44
CA ARG A 122 4.94 -10.17 -15.68
C ARG A 122 5.75 -8.98 -15.16
N GLN A 123 5.30 -7.75 -15.37
CA GLN A 123 5.95 -6.55 -14.86
C GLN A 123 5.96 -6.54 -13.33
N GLY A 124 4.84 -6.88 -12.69
CA GLY A 124 4.78 -7.05 -11.23
C GLY A 124 5.79 -8.09 -10.72
N GLN A 125 5.87 -9.24 -11.38
CA GLN A 125 6.81 -10.31 -11.04
C GLN A 125 8.27 -9.92 -11.29
N VAL A 126 8.57 -9.14 -12.34
CA VAL A 126 9.93 -8.62 -12.60
C VAL A 126 10.37 -7.70 -11.46
N ILE A 127 9.50 -6.80 -10.99
CA ILE A 127 9.82 -5.93 -9.85
C ILE A 127 10.07 -6.76 -8.60
N ALA A 128 9.17 -7.69 -8.30
CA ALA A 128 9.19 -8.48 -7.08
C ALA A 128 10.36 -9.48 -7.00
N CYS A 129 10.62 -10.22 -8.09
CA CYS A 129 11.50 -11.39 -8.08
C CYS A 129 12.85 -11.16 -8.76
N LYS A 130 12.99 -10.07 -9.53
CA LYS A 130 14.23 -9.74 -10.27
C LYS A 130 14.68 -8.28 -10.03
N PRO A 131 14.75 -7.81 -8.76
CA PRO A 131 14.98 -6.40 -8.41
C PRO A 131 16.32 -5.83 -8.89
N GLN A 132 17.32 -6.67 -9.10
CA GLN A 132 18.66 -6.27 -9.55
C GLN A 132 18.76 -6.02 -11.06
N THR A 133 17.68 -6.26 -11.82
CA THR A 133 17.68 -6.06 -13.26
C THR A 133 17.42 -4.59 -13.62
N LYS A 134 18.00 -4.15 -14.74
CA LYS A 134 17.72 -2.82 -15.30
C LYS A 134 16.22 -2.65 -15.61
N GLU A 135 15.57 -3.71 -16.09
CA GLU A 135 14.13 -3.74 -16.37
C GLU A 135 13.31 -3.42 -15.11
N SER A 136 13.61 -4.06 -13.97
CA SER A 136 12.94 -3.79 -12.70
C SER A 136 13.10 -2.33 -12.26
N THR A 137 14.33 -1.78 -12.31
CA THR A 137 14.57 -0.38 -11.95
C THR A 137 13.79 0.58 -12.86
N GLN A 138 13.80 0.33 -14.17
CA GLN A 138 13.05 1.13 -15.14
C GLN A 138 11.54 1.08 -14.89
N LEU A 139 10.99 -0.10 -14.57
CA LEU A 139 9.58 -0.26 -14.26
C LEU A 139 9.19 0.52 -13.00
N VAL A 140 9.97 0.42 -11.92
CA VAL A 140 9.72 1.18 -10.68
C VAL A 140 9.77 2.68 -10.94
N CYS A 141 10.77 3.17 -11.66
CA CYS A 141 10.86 4.59 -12.03
C CYS A 141 9.67 5.04 -12.90
N ALA A 142 9.25 4.22 -13.88
CA ALA A 142 8.11 4.50 -14.75
C ALA A 142 6.75 4.46 -14.02
N CYS A 143 6.68 3.84 -12.83
CA CYS A 143 5.53 3.88 -11.93
C CYS A 143 5.54 5.12 -11.04
N LEU A 144 6.65 5.34 -10.33
CA LEU A 144 6.72 6.35 -9.29
C LEU A 144 6.87 7.77 -9.85
N ASN A 145 7.66 7.97 -10.91
CA ASN A 145 7.95 9.32 -11.41
C ASN A 145 6.67 10.07 -11.86
N PRO A 146 5.74 9.47 -12.62
CA PRO A 146 4.48 10.13 -12.96
C PRO A 146 3.60 10.43 -11.74
N ALA A 147 3.61 9.59 -10.70
CA ALA A 147 2.81 9.82 -9.49
C ALA A 147 3.15 11.16 -8.81
N PHE A 148 4.43 11.56 -8.85
CA PHE A 148 4.89 12.84 -8.32
C PHE A 148 4.82 13.99 -9.31
N ASN A 149 4.95 13.74 -10.62
CA ASN A 149 5.24 14.80 -11.59
C ASN A 149 4.21 14.97 -12.71
N ASP A 150 3.28 14.04 -12.90
CA ASP A 150 2.33 14.08 -14.00
C ASP A 150 0.87 14.11 -13.49
N ILE A 151 0.20 15.25 -13.71
CA ILE A 151 -1.21 15.44 -13.36
C ILE A 151 -2.18 14.61 -14.23
N ARG A 152 -1.71 14.14 -15.39
CA ARG A 152 -2.48 13.35 -16.37
C ARG A 152 -2.37 11.85 -16.13
N ALA A 153 -1.44 11.42 -15.26
CA ALA A 153 -1.31 10.02 -14.90
C ALA A 153 -2.65 9.47 -14.37
N PRO A 154 -3.14 8.32 -14.88
CA PRO A 154 -4.39 7.74 -14.42
C PRO A 154 -4.41 7.50 -12.92
N ARG A 155 -5.48 7.94 -12.26
CA ARG A 155 -5.68 7.70 -10.83
C ARG A 155 -6.28 6.33 -10.62
N ARG A 156 -5.46 5.39 -10.17
CA ARG A 156 -5.89 4.05 -9.76
C ARG A 156 -6.56 4.04 -8.37
N THR A 157 -7.54 4.92 -8.16
CA THR A 157 -8.15 5.15 -6.83
C THR A 157 -8.89 3.91 -6.32
N LYS A 158 -9.56 3.15 -7.20
CA LYS A 158 -10.23 1.90 -6.83
C LYS A 158 -9.23 0.87 -6.32
N GLN A 159 -8.11 0.70 -7.02
CA GLN A 159 -7.05 -0.23 -6.62
C GLN A 159 -6.36 0.19 -5.33
N GLY A 160 -6.08 1.49 -5.17
CA GLY A 160 -5.57 2.02 -3.93
C GLY A 160 -6.51 1.78 -2.74
N GLN A 161 -7.82 1.95 -2.94
CA GLN A 161 -8.82 1.65 -1.90
C GLN A 161 -8.86 0.15 -1.57
N ARG A 162 -8.90 -0.73 -2.57
CA ARG A 162 -8.89 -2.19 -2.36
C ARG A 162 -7.66 -2.65 -1.58
N LEU A 163 -6.47 -2.20 -1.99
CA LEU A 163 -5.24 -2.53 -1.28
C LEU A 163 -5.22 -1.97 0.15
N PHE A 164 -5.70 -0.74 0.34
CA PHE A 164 -5.78 -0.13 1.66
C PHE A 164 -6.69 -0.93 2.61
N VAL A 165 -7.89 -1.30 2.15
CA VAL A 165 -8.86 -2.08 2.94
C VAL A 165 -8.31 -3.47 3.26
N LEU A 166 -7.65 -4.13 2.30
CA LEU A 166 -6.95 -5.40 2.52
C LEU A 166 -5.89 -5.28 3.63
N LEU A 167 -4.92 -4.37 3.47
CA LEU A 167 -3.80 -4.27 4.43
C LEU A 167 -4.27 -3.78 5.81
N ARG A 168 -5.30 -2.92 5.87
CA ARG A 168 -5.87 -2.43 7.13
C ARG A 168 -6.54 -3.54 7.93
N ALA A 169 -7.18 -4.50 7.27
CA ALA A 169 -7.75 -5.68 7.96
C ALA A 169 -6.67 -6.48 8.71
N TRP A 170 -5.46 -6.54 8.16
CA TRP A 170 -4.33 -7.26 8.76
C TRP A 170 -3.56 -6.46 9.81
N GLU A 171 -3.70 -5.14 9.86
CA GLU A 171 -2.93 -4.23 10.71
C GLU A 171 -2.85 -4.68 12.18
N ASN A 172 -3.99 -5.03 12.77
CA ASN A 172 -4.10 -5.44 14.18
C ASN A 172 -4.07 -6.96 14.38
N CYS A 173 -3.96 -7.73 13.28
CA CYS A 173 -3.95 -9.18 13.30
C CYS A 173 -2.55 -9.77 13.19
N VAL A 174 -1.51 -8.92 13.09
CA VAL A 174 -0.11 -9.33 12.94
C VAL A 174 0.76 -8.86 14.09
N GLY A 175 1.88 -9.55 14.29
CA GLY A 175 2.91 -9.20 15.26
C GLY A 175 3.56 -7.85 14.96
N GLU A 176 4.11 -7.20 15.98
CA GLU A 176 4.73 -5.87 15.85
C GLU A 176 5.84 -5.83 14.79
N ALA A 177 6.60 -6.93 14.68
CA ALA A 177 7.67 -7.10 13.70
C ALA A 177 7.20 -6.95 12.24
N TYR A 178 5.94 -7.32 11.93
CA TYR A 178 5.35 -7.18 10.60
C TYR A 178 4.58 -5.86 10.48
N ARG A 179 3.97 -5.43 11.58
CA ARG A 179 3.09 -4.26 11.63
C ARG A 179 3.79 -2.96 11.21
N ALA A 180 5.08 -2.79 11.51
CA ALA A 180 5.83 -1.60 11.10
C ALA A 180 5.81 -1.38 9.57
N GLN A 181 6.30 -2.33 8.78
CA GLN A 181 6.34 -2.19 7.31
C GLN A 181 4.94 -2.18 6.68
N LEU A 182 3.98 -2.90 7.30
CA LEU A 182 2.58 -2.86 6.89
C LEU A 182 2.00 -1.43 7.04
N ASN A 183 2.26 -0.78 8.17
CA ASN A 183 1.86 0.60 8.42
C ASN A 183 2.57 1.59 7.49
N ALA A 184 3.85 1.39 7.19
CA ALA A 184 4.57 2.20 6.21
C ALA A 184 3.94 2.09 4.80
N THR A 185 3.48 0.89 4.43
CA THR A 185 2.80 0.65 3.16
C THR A 185 1.42 1.31 3.13
N LEU A 186 0.64 1.19 4.22
CA LEU A 186 -0.63 1.92 4.41
C LEU A 186 -0.44 3.44 4.33
N ALA A 187 0.65 3.97 4.90
CA ALA A 187 0.99 5.39 4.83
C ALA A 187 1.20 5.85 3.38
N TYR A 188 1.93 5.06 2.57
CA TYR A 188 2.14 5.37 1.16
C TYR A 188 0.82 5.35 0.38
N ILE A 189 -0.03 4.35 0.60
CA ILE A 189 -1.31 4.24 -0.11
C ILE A 189 -2.24 5.39 0.29
N ALA A 190 -2.29 5.77 1.57
CA ALA A 190 -3.03 6.94 2.03
C ALA A 190 -2.50 8.24 1.40
N TRP A 191 -1.18 8.39 1.24
CA TRP A 191 -0.56 9.49 0.50
C TRP A 191 -1.04 9.50 -0.95
N TRP A 192 -1.00 8.35 -1.63
CA TRP A 192 -1.42 8.20 -3.03
C TRP A 192 -2.90 8.52 -3.23
N LEU A 193 -3.75 8.17 -2.27
CA LEU A 193 -5.18 8.46 -2.26
C LEU A 193 -5.51 9.90 -1.86
N GLY A 194 -4.51 10.70 -1.48
CA GLY A 194 -4.67 12.11 -1.13
C GLY A 194 -5.23 12.34 0.27
N TYR A 195 -4.90 11.47 1.21
CA TYR A 195 -5.24 11.58 2.63
C TYR A 195 -3.97 11.90 3.45
N PRO A 196 -3.48 13.16 3.44
CA PRO A 196 -2.19 13.51 4.06
C PRO A 196 -2.16 13.23 5.57
N HIS A 197 -3.24 13.52 6.30
CA HIS A 197 -3.30 13.28 7.74
C HIS A 197 -3.25 11.78 8.07
N LEU A 198 -4.05 10.97 7.37
CA LEU A 198 -4.07 9.52 7.53
C LEU A 198 -2.70 8.90 7.19
N SER A 199 -2.08 9.39 6.12
CA SER A 199 -0.72 8.99 5.73
C SER A 199 0.30 9.25 6.84
N VAL A 200 0.30 10.45 7.43
CA VAL A 200 1.20 10.80 8.53
C VAL A 200 0.91 9.98 9.79
N SER A 201 -0.36 9.70 10.12
CA SER A 201 -0.73 8.85 11.25
C SER A 201 -0.13 7.45 11.11
N TYR A 202 -0.30 6.81 9.94
CA TYR A 202 0.29 5.50 9.67
C TYR A 202 1.81 5.51 9.67
N ALA A 203 2.43 6.56 9.12
CA ALA A 203 3.88 6.70 9.16
C ALA A 203 4.41 6.84 10.59
N LYS A 204 3.72 7.59 11.46
CA LYS A 204 4.07 7.71 12.88
C LYS A 204 3.94 6.38 13.63
N ILE A 205 2.86 5.63 13.39
CA ILE A 205 2.69 4.30 13.98
C ILE A 205 3.85 3.38 13.54
N SER A 206 4.18 3.38 12.25
CA SER A 206 5.32 2.60 11.74
C SER A 206 6.63 2.99 12.41
N LEU A 207 6.92 4.28 12.56
CA LEU A 207 8.16 4.77 13.15
C LEU A 207 8.24 4.50 14.66
N GLY A 208 7.10 4.52 15.36
CA GLY A 208 7.04 4.11 16.77
C GLY A 208 7.32 2.63 17.00
N LEU A 209 7.10 1.78 15.98
CA LEU A 209 7.43 0.34 16.02
C LEU A 209 8.85 0.05 15.51
N ASN A 210 9.32 0.84 14.55
CA ASN A 210 10.65 0.73 13.97
C ASN A 210 11.10 2.11 13.46
N GLU A 211 11.96 2.78 14.23
CA GLU A 211 12.45 4.13 13.94
C GLU A 211 13.23 4.19 12.61
N ASP A 212 13.84 3.08 12.20
CA ASP A 212 14.62 2.96 10.96
C ASP A 212 13.76 2.60 9.74
N CYS A 213 12.42 2.66 9.84
CA CYS A 213 11.54 2.36 8.73
C CYS A 213 11.62 3.45 7.63
N ALA A 214 12.53 3.23 6.66
CA ALA A 214 12.82 4.19 5.60
C ALA A 214 11.59 4.65 4.81
N LEU A 215 10.65 3.75 4.49
CA LEU A 215 9.45 4.12 3.74
C LEU A 215 8.55 5.06 4.55
N ALA A 216 8.35 4.80 5.85
CA ALA A 216 7.56 5.66 6.71
C ALA A 216 8.20 7.05 6.85
N SER A 217 9.53 7.10 7.02
CA SER A 217 10.29 8.36 7.05
C SER A 217 10.14 9.17 5.77
N ILE A 218 10.27 8.53 4.60
CA ILE A 218 10.12 9.17 3.30
C ILE A 218 8.70 9.72 3.12
N VAL A 219 7.67 8.91 3.40
CA VAL A 219 6.27 9.32 3.20
C VAL A 219 5.88 10.45 4.16
N LYS A 220 6.29 10.36 5.43
CA LYS A 220 6.07 11.44 6.41
C LYS A 220 6.68 12.76 5.94
N GLN A 221 7.95 12.74 5.52
CA GLN A 221 8.64 13.93 5.00
C GLN A 221 7.99 14.45 3.72
N ALA A 222 7.56 13.56 2.81
CA ALA A 222 6.87 13.96 1.59
C ALA A 222 5.59 14.75 1.89
N VAL A 223 4.80 14.33 2.89
CA VAL A 223 3.62 15.09 3.32
C VAL A 223 4.01 16.42 3.95
N GLU A 224 5.01 16.43 4.84
CA GLU A 224 5.48 17.63 5.54
C GLU A 224 5.98 18.71 4.56
N TRP A 225 6.67 18.30 3.49
CA TRP A 225 7.14 19.19 2.43
C TRP A 225 6.13 19.45 1.32
N GLN A 226 4.87 19.03 1.49
CA GLN A 226 3.80 19.18 0.49
C GLN A 226 4.12 18.50 -0.86
N ALA A 227 5.03 17.53 -0.87
CA ALA A 227 5.29 16.63 -1.98
C ALA A 227 4.19 15.56 -2.08
N MET A 228 2.93 16.02 -2.13
CA MET A 228 1.73 15.20 -2.37
C MET A 228 1.68 14.71 -3.82
N PRO A 229 0.87 13.70 -4.19
CA PRO A 229 0.77 13.27 -5.59
C PRO A 229 0.48 14.45 -6.53
N ALA A 230 1.00 14.42 -7.76
CA ALA A 230 0.85 15.52 -8.73
C ALA A 230 -0.61 15.97 -8.86
N TRP A 231 -1.48 14.98 -8.93
CA TRP A 231 -2.91 15.15 -9.08
C TRP A 231 -3.56 15.86 -7.89
N TYR A 232 -3.05 15.65 -6.67
CA TYR A 232 -3.55 16.25 -5.44
C TYR A 232 -3.15 17.72 -5.39
N ARG A 233 -1.87 18.02 -5.68
CA ARG A 233 -1.35 19.40 -5.68
C ARG A 233 -2.10 20.27 -6.70
N GLU A 234 -2.42 19.72 -7.87
CA GLU A 234 -3.22 20.43 -8.88
C GLU A 234 -4.66 20.70 -8.40
N ARG A 235 -5.27 19.75 -7.68
CA ARG A 235 -6.61 19.95 -7.09
C ARG A 235 -6.60 21.08 -6.06
N GLU A 236 -5.61 21.09 -5.16
CA GLU A 236 -5.47 22.13 -4.14
C GLU A 236 -5.21 23.52 -4.75
N ARG A 237 -4.38 23.59 -5.80
CA ARG A 237 -4.12 24.83 -6.54
C ARG A 237 -5.42 25.41 -7.11
N ARG A 238 -6.22 24.59 -7.79
CA ARG A 238 -7.51 25.02 -8.36
C ARG A 238 -8.50 25.49 -7.30
N GLN A 239 -8.57 24.81 -6.16
CA GLN A 239 -9.45 25.21 -5.06
C GLN A 239 -9.07 26.57 -4.48
N ARG A 240 -7.77 26.83 -4.28
CA ARG A 240 -7.28 28.14 -3.83
C ARG A 240 -7.63 29.25 -4.82
N GLU A 241 -7.44 29.00 -6.11
CA GLU A 241 -7.77 29.96 -7.17
C GLU A 241 -9.27 30.27 -7.23
N SER A 242 -10.14 29.28 -7.00
CA SER A 242 -11.60 29.52 -6.93
C SER A 242 -12.00 30.39 -5.73
N ILE A 243 -11.39 30.16 -4.57
CA ILE A 243 -11.70 30.92 -3.34
C ILE A 243 -11.28 32.38 -3.50
N CYS A 244 -10.09 32.65 -4.04
CA CYS A 244 -9.61 34.02 -4.28
C CYS A 244 -10.51 34.79 -5.25
N ARG A 245 -11.08 34.14 -6.28
CA ARG A 245 -12.02 34.78 -7.21
C ARG A 245 -13.32 35.16 -6.52
N THR A 246 -13.88 34.27 -5.70
CA THR A 246 -15.13 34.53 -4.96
C THR A 246 -15.01 35.50 -3.78
N SER A 247 -13.79 35.84 -3.32
CA SER A 247 -13.56 36.85 -2.28
C SER A 247 -13.19 38.23 -2.83
N SER A 248 -13.09 38.36 -4.16
CA SER A 248 -12.79 39.62 -4.86
C SER A 248 -14.02 40.21 -5.57
N GLU A 249 -15.17 39.55 -5.42
CA GLU A 249 -16.53 39.96 -5.85
C GLU A 249 -17.35 40.29 -4.60
#